data_AF-A0A9P4MIW4-F1
#
_entry.id   AF-A0A9P4MIW4-F1
#
_cell.length_a   1.000
_cell.length_b   1.000
_cell.length_c   1.000
_cell.angle_alpha   90.00
_cell.angle_beta   90.00
_cell.angle_gamma   90.00
#
_symmetry.space_group_name_H-M   'P 1'
#
loop_
_entity.id
_entity.type
_entity.pdbx_description
1 polymer ?
#
loop_
_entity_poly.entity_id
_entity_poly.type
_entity_poly.pdbx_seq_one_letter_code
_entity_poly.pdbx_strand_id
1 'polypeptide(L)'
;MLPGSTFVLAGLLFDVATAAIIPQSLDGSLDLSDRYIISLKPNTDLEKHIILVQELHSRSNIQGNATAFAGVTQQYNIGKYRGYAGHFSVALVAQLKLHQDVDIVEDDQTLPPQSDDRLVRQANAPYNLHRISHRGLNDQNNYWYVRQAGEGSFIYFLDSGVDSRHAEFQSRLSTEGFNALDNGRWPPPGTSPDFPPGAHIDNDGHGTFIAGILGGRTYGVSKRSVLVPVKVFNTRTSTSVSNFLQGYDWAVQDIVKRNRVQYSVINVSQSGSYIKSVNDAIDAAFAQGVTTVVPAGNQYKDVKSVSPGSSVRAITVGATNGDRVRLYSSNFGPKVNIFAPGSRICSAWIGGNHRRIRRITGTAEAGAHVAGIVAYLKSFNHLRTAETTWEFMQTIGTRGVVRSAKRSNDLFAYNFSGK
;
A
#
# COMPACT_ATOMS: atom_id res chain seq x y z
N MET A 1 61.24 22.09 54.04
CA MET A 1 61.24 22.28 52.57
C MET A 1 60.65 21.03 51.94
N LEU A 2 59.80 21.23 50.92
CA LEU A 2 59.00 20.23 50.19
C LEU A 2 59.82 19.05 49.65
N PRO A 3 59.14 17.93 49.36
CA PRO A 3 59.00 17.56 47.95
C PRO A 3 57.57 17.12 47.58
N GLY A 4 57.27 17.22 46.28
CA GLY A 4 55.92 17.11 45.73
C GLY A 4 55.44 15.70 45.41
N SER A 5 54.23 15.64 44.87
CA SER A 5 53.68 14.50 44.12
C SER A 5 52.53 14.99 43.25
N THR A 6 52.74 14.89 41.95
CA THR A 6 51.77 14.98 40.86
C THR A 6 50.72 13.88 41.02
N PHE A 7 49.43 14.21 40.91
CA PHE A 7 48.39 13.19 40.68
C PHE A 7 47.51 13.54 39.47
N VAL A 8 47.26 12.47 38.74
CA VAL A 8 46.74 12.32 37.38
C VAL A 8 45.28 12.78 37.25
N LEU A 9 44.99 13.47 36.14
CA LEU A 9 43.64 13.70 35.61
C LEU A 9 43.08 12.35 35.13
N ALA A 10 42.02 11.83 35.78
CA ALA A 10 41.25 10.71 35.26
C ALA A 10 39.83 11.21 34.96
N GLY A 11 39.54 11.38 33.67
CA GLY A 11 38.18 11.59 33.19
C GLY A 11 37.36 10.34 33.44
N LEU A 12 36.26 10.48 34.18
CA LEU A 12 35.24 9.44 34.29
C LEU A 12 34.29 9.57 33.11
N LEU A 13 34.32 8.52 32.30
CA LEU A 13 33.46 8.26 31.16
C LEU A 13 31.98 8.32 31.58
N PHE A 14 31.15 8.92 30.72
CA PHE A 14 29.70 8.79 30.80
C PHE A 14 29.32 7.34 30.49
N ASP A 15 28.96 6.57 31.51
CA ASP A 15 28.27 5.30 31.31
C ASP A 15 26.87 5.57 30.76
N VAL A 16 26.67 5.13 29.52
CA VAL A 16 25.36 5.02 28.90
C VAL A 16 24.54 4.05 29.76
N ALA A 17 23.44 4.54 30.32
CA ALA A 17 22.50 3.73 31.09
C ALA A 17 22.17 2.44 30.32
N THR A 18 22.64 1.31 30.83
CA THR A 18 22.22 -0.01 30.39
C THR A 18 20.72 -0.12 30.68
N ALA A 19 19.90 -0.11 29.63
CA ALA A 19 18.50 -0.47 29.75
C ALA A 19 18.44 -1.88 30.35
N ALA A 20 17.92 -2.01 31.57
CA ALA A 20 17.69 -3.30 32.18
C ALA A 20 16.76 -4.10 31.26
N ILE A 21 17.22 -5.26 30.81
CA ILE A 21 16.46 -6.19 29.97
C ILE A 21 15.24 -6.63 30.77
N ILE A 22 14.03 -6.38 30.24
CA ILE A 22 12.79 -6.87 30.85
C ILE A 22 12.82 -8.41 30.78
N PRO A 23 12.69 -9.14 31.90
CA PRO A 23 12.61 -10.59 31.85
C PRO A 23 11.39 -11.01 31.01
N GLN A 24 11.62 -11.73 29.91
CA GLN A 24 10.55 -12.39 29.18
C GLN A 24 10.21 -13.70 29.91
N SER A 25 8.93 -13.95 30.18
CA SER A 25 8.49 -15.28 30.59
C SER A 25 8.70 -16.29 29.45
N LEU A 26 8.71 -17.58 29.78
CA LEU A 26 8.95 -18.69 28.83
C LEU A 26 7.96 -18.73 27.64
N ASP A 27 6.83 -18.03 27.73
CA ASP A 27 5.79 -17.87 26.70
C ASP A 27 5.90 -16.55 25.91
N GLY A 28 6.91 -15.72 26.19
CA GLY A 28 7.13 -14.43 25.53
C GLY A 28 6.28 -13.27 26.06
N SER A 29 5.51 -13.46 27.14
CA SER A 29 4.76 -12.37 27.78
C SER A 29 5.71 -11.42 28.55
N LEU A 30 5.36 -10.13 28.60
CA LEU A 30 6.07 -9.16 29.44
C LEU A 30 5.50 -9.24 30.86
N ASP A 31 6.34 -9.55 31.84
CA ASP A 31 5.99 -9.38 33.24
C ASP A 31 6.06 -7.89 33.60
N LEU A 32 4.90 -7.29 33.84
CA LEU A 32 4.74 -5.88 34.25
C LEU A 32 4.24 -5.77 35.70
N SER A 33 4.33 -6.86 36.48
CA SER A 33 3.93 -6.86 37.88
C SER A 33 4.71 -5.80 38.64
N ASP A 34 4.00 -4.99 39.44
CA ASP A 34 4.56 -3.92 40.27
C ASP A 34 5.35 -2.85 39.49
N ARG A 35 5.10 -2.72 38.18
CA ARG A 35 5.68 -1.71 37.32
C ARG A 35 4.69 -0.57 37.08
N TYR A 36 5.19 0.66 37.17
CA TYR A 36 4.37 1.87 37.08
C TYR A 36 5.00 2.88 36.13
N ILE A 37 4.16 3.67 35.47
CA ILE A 37 4.53 4.89 34.74
C ILE A 37 4.21 6.11 35.61
N ILE A 38 5.19 6.99 35.79
CA ILE A 38 5.04 8.23 36.52
C ILE A 38 5.31 9.39 35.56
N SER A 39 4.29 10.23 35.36
CA SER A 39 4.41 11.49 34.63
C SER A 39 4.58 12.64 35.61
N LEU A 40 5.48 13.56 35.30
CA LEU A 40 5.77 14.73 36.12
C LEU A 40 5.04 15.96 35.58
N LYS A 41 4.71 16.88 36.49
CA LYS A 41 4.10 18.15 36.13
C LYS A 41 5.03 18.99 35.25
N PRO A 42 4.50 19.94 34.45
CA PRO A 42 5.31 20.82 33.64
C PRO A 42 6.36 21.57 34.47
N ASN A 43 7.59 21.66 33.96
CA ASN A 43 8.76 22.33 34.57
C ASN A 43 9.38 21.62 35.80
N THR A 44 8.95 20.43 36.17
CA THR A 44 9.66 19.60 37.16
C THR A 44 11.03 19.17 36.64
N ASP A 45 12.05 19.29 37.49
CA ASP A 45 13.41 18.81 37.24
C ASP A 45 13.46 17.28 37.41
N LEU A 46 13.55 16.57 36.28
CA LEU A 46 13.49 15.11 36.24
C LEU A 46 14.62 14.45 37.04
N GLU A 47 15.85 14.99 36.97
CA GLU A 47 17.00 14.38 37.67
C GLU A 47 16.85 14.52 39.19
N LYS A 48 16.47 15.70 39.67
CA LYS A 48 16.23 15.93 41.10
C LYS A 48 15.09 15.06 41.64
N HIS A 49 14.01 14.95 40.87
CA HIS A 49 12.89 14.11 41.26
C HIS A 49 13.28 12.63 41.31
N ILE A 50 14.07 12.14 40.35
CA ILE A 50 14.55 10.75 40.37
C ILE A 50 15.46 10.46 41.56
N ILE A 51 16.34 11.39 41.93
CA ILE A 51 17.19 11.24 43.13
C ILE A 51 16.31 11.09 44.38
N LEU A 52 15.29 11.94 44.54
CA LEU A 52 14.32 11.82 45.64
C LEU A 52 13.62 10.46 45.63
N VAL A 53 13.19 9.97 44.47
CA VAL A 53 12.52 8.67 44.33
C VAL A 53 13.47 7.53 44.72
N GLN A 54 14.74 7.59 44.33
CA GLN A 54 15.76 6.61 44.71
C GLN A 54 16.02 6.61 46.22
N GLU A 55 16.01 7.78 46.87
CA GLU A 55 16.11 7.88 48.33
C GLU A 55 14.88 7.28 49.04
N LEU A 56 13.67 7.62 48.60
CA LEU A 56 12.42 7.09 49.14
C LEU A 56 12.33 5.57 48.94
N HIS A 57 12.76 5.09 47.79
CA HIS A 57 12.87 3.66 47.49
C HIS A 57 13.86 2.96 48.43
N SER A 58 15.06 3.54 48.62
CA SER A 58 16.08 2.99 49.53
C SER A 58 15.61 2.95 50.98
N ARG A 59 14.88 3.98 51.45
CA ARG A 59 14.28 4.00 52.81
C ARG A 59 13.19 2.94 52.96
N SER A 60 12.38 2.76 51.92
CA SER A 60 11.33 1.73 51.90
C SER A 60 11.91 0.31 51.93
N ASN A 61 13.09 0.09 51.34
CA ASN A 61 13.79 -1.20 51.33
C ASN A 61 14.38 -1.59 52.70
N ILE A 62 14.55 -0.66 53.64
CA ILE A 62 15.08 -0.94 54.98
C ILE A 62 14.01 -1.53 55.93
N GLN A 63 12.71 -1.39 55.61
CA GLN A 63 11.60 -1.79 56.49
C GLN A 63 10.85 -3.08 56.07
N GLY A 64 11.18 -3.73 54.94
CA GLY A 64 10.57 -5.01 54.56
C GLY A 64 11.04 -5.57 53.22
N ASN A 65 11.36 -6.88 53.21
CA ASN A 65 11.74 -7.73 52.07
C ASN A 65 12.66 -7.11 50.99
N ALA A 66 13.95 -7.09 51.30
CA ALA A 66 15.05 -6.43 50.60
C ALA A 66 15.47 -6.99 49.21
N THR A 67 14.55 -7.47 48.36
CA THR A 67 14.93 -7.97 47.01
C THR A 67 13.93 -7.72 45.87
N ALA A 68 12.76 -7.15 46.10
CA ALA A 68 11.67 -7.30 45.10
C ALA A 68 11.64 -6.28 43.96
N PHE A 69 12.12 -5.05 44.12
CA PHE A 69 11.81 -3.96 43.17
C PHE A 69 13.08 -3.25 42.67
N ALA A 70 13.23 -3.17 41.34
CA ALA A 70 14.39 -2.58 40.66
C ALA A 70 14.46 -1.04 40.71
N GLY A 71 13.49 -0.36 41.33
CA GLY A 71 13.41 1.10 41.32
C GLY A 71 13.15 1.65 39.92
N VAL A 72 13.66 2.85 39.65
CA VAL A 72 13.54 3.50 38.33
C VAL A 72 14.36 2.71 37.29
N THR A 73 13.70 2.19 36.26
CA THR A 73 14.34 1.40 35.20
C THR A 73 14.41 2.15 33.87
N GLN A 74 13.54 3.13 33.64
CA GLN A 74 13.49 3.91 32.40
C GLN A 74 13.14 5.37 32.70
N GLN A 75 13.67 6.28 31.88
CA GLN A 75 13.42 7.71 31.98
C GLN A 75 12.98 8.27 30.63
N TYR A 76 12.04 9.22 30.64
CA TYR A 76 11.43 9.78 29.46
C TYR A 76 11.60 11.31 29.45
N ASN A 77 12.23 11.82 28.38
CA ASN A 77 12.43 13.24 28.14
C ASN A 77 11.98 13.59 26.73
N ILE A 78 10.71 13.99 26.58
CA ILE A 78 10.05 14.21 25.28
C ILE A 78 9.43 15.61 25.24
N GLY A 79 10.11 16.59 24.63
CA GLY A 79 9.59 17.95 24.53
C GLY A 79 9.34 18.56 25.93
N LYS A 80 8.07 18.80 26.29
CA LYS A 80 7.64 19.24 27.63
C LYS A 80 7.28 18.09 28.57
N TYR A 81 7.12 16.87 28.07
CA TYR A 81 6.79 15.70 28.86
C TYR A 81 8.04 15.16 29.58
N ARG A 82 7.91 14.93 30.88
CA ARG A 82 8.93 14.30 31.74
C ARG A 82 8.25 13.17 32.49
N GLY A 83 8.94 12.04 32.60
CA GLY A 83 8.43 10.92 33.35
C GLY A 83 9.45 9.80 33.45
N TYR A 84 9.07 8.74 34.14
CA TYR A 84 9.89 7.55 34.30
C TYR A 84 9.02 6.32 34.48
N ALA A 85 9.61 5.16 34.24
CA ALA A 85 9.02 3.88 34.60
C ALA A 85 9.94 3.14 35.58
N GLY A 86 9.35 2.30 36.41
CA GLY A 86 10.10 1.53 37.37
C GLY A 86 9.26 0.53 38.14
N HIS A 87 9.94 -0.34 38.87
CA HIS A 87 9.31 -1.25 39.81
C HIS A 87 9.31 -0.61 41.19
N PHE A 88 8.13 -0.48 41.80
CA PHE A 88 7.96 0.23 43.07
C PHE A 88 7.02 -0.53 43.99
N SER A 89 7.25 -0.43 45.30
CA SER A 89 6.30 -0.95 46.28
C SER A 89 5.01 -0.14 46.25
N VAL A 90 3.89 -0.79 46.58
CA VAL A 90 2.57 -0.13 46.72
C VAL A 90 2.63 1.06 47.68
N ALA A 91 3.44 0.97 48.74
CA ALA A 91 3.64 2.06 49.69
C ALA A 91 4.35 3.28 49.07
N LEU A 92 5.38 3.05 48.25
CA LEU A 92 6.06 4.13 47.53
C LEU A 92 5.14 4.74 46.48
N VAL A 93 4.38 3.92 45.75
CA VAL A 93 3.38 4.39 44.77
C VAL A 93 2.33 5.28 45.43
N ALA A 94 1.86 4.93 46.63
CA ALA A 94 0.94 5.77 47.40
C ALA A 94 1.57 7.13 47.78
N GLN A 95 2.87 7.17 48.09
CA GLN A 95 3.58 8.43 48.32
C GLN A 95 3.73 9.26 47.04
N LEU A 96 4.06 8.62 45.92
CA LEU A 96 4.23 9.28 44.63
C LEU A 96 2.91 9.90 44.13
N LYS A 97 1.77 9.22 44.36
CA LYS A 97 0.43 9.75 44.04
C LYS A 97 0.10 11.06 44.77
N LEU A 98 0.76 11.33 45.90
CA LEU A 98 0.56 12.53 46.71
C LEU A 98 1.68 13.57 46.51
N HIS A 99 2.71 13.26 45.71
CA HIS A 99 3.87 14.12 45.57
C HIS A 99 3.58 15.34 44.69
N GLN A 100 4.04 16.52 45.09
CA GLN A 100 3.73 17.78 44.41
C GLN A 100 4.18 17.83 42.94
N ASP A 101 5.27 17.14 42.62
CA ASP A 101 5.88 17.10 41.29
C ASP A 101 5.25 16.06 40.35
N VAL A 102 4.43 15.16 40.89
CA VAL A 102 3.81 14.07 40.12
C VAL A 102 2.45 14.52 39.58
N ASP A 103 2.24 14.29 38.30
CA ASP A 103 0.98 14.57 37.60
C ASP A 103 0.11 13.30 37.52
N ILE A 104 0.70 12.19 37.10
CA ILE A 104 0.02 10.91 36.90
C ILE A 104 0.89 9.78 37.47
N VAL A 105 0.23 8.83 38.14
CA VAL A 105 0.80 7.52 38.47
C VAL A 105 -0.16 6.44 37.98
N GLU A 106 0.27 5.65 37.00
CA GLU A 106 -0.51 4.58 36.40
C GLU A 106 0.28 3.27 36.39
N ASP A 107 -0.44 2.16 36.40
CA ASP A 107 0.17 0.84 36.21
C ASP A 107 0.74 0.76 34.80
N ASP A 108 1.91 0.13 34.62
CA ASP A 108 2.44 -0.13 33.29
C ASP A 108 1.57 -1.18 32.60
N GLN A 109 1.22 -0.94 31.34
CA GLN A 109 0.29 -1.76 30.60
C GLN A 109 0.92 -2.23 29.31
N THR A 110 0.63 -3.47 28.93
CA THR A 110 0.88 -3.91 27.57
C THR A 110 -0.08 -3.16 26.64
N LEU A 111 0.45 -2.60 25.56
CA LEU A 111 -0.40 -2.21 24.44
C LEU A 111 -0.88 -3.51 23.78
N PRO A 112 -2.20 -3.75 23.69
CA PRO A 112 -2.69 -5.00 23.13
C PRO A 112 -2.19 -5.13 21.67
N PRO A 113 -1.76 -6.31 21.22
CA PRO A 113 -1.55 -6.54 19.80
C PRO A 113 -2.87 -6.26 19.09
N GLN A 114 -2.88 -5.32 18.13
CA GLN A 114 -4.07 -5.10 17.31
C GLN A 114 -4.42 -6.41 16.60
N SER A 115 -5.51 -7.08 17.02
CA SER A 115 -6.15 -8.08 16.18
C SER A 115 -6.68 -7.34 14.96
N ASP A 116 -6.09 -7.59 13.79
CA ASP A 116 -6.41 -6.86 12.57
C ASP A 116 -7.71 -7.39 11.93
N ASP A 117 -8.85 -7.15 12.59
CA ASP A 117 -10.21 -7.46 12.08
C ASP A 117 -10.53 -6.77 10.74
N ARG A 118 -9.61 -5.90 10.28
CA ARG A 118 -9.61 -5.32 8.94
C ARG A 118 -9.18 -6.31 7.88
N LEU A 119 -8.32 -7.31 8.13
CA LEU A 119 -7.85 -8.22 7.09
C LEU A 119 -8.85 -9.34 6.80
N VAL A 120 -9.12 -9.55 5.52
CA VAL A 120 -9.96 -10.62 4.99
C VAL A 120 -9.08 -11.60 4.23
N ARG A 121 -9.39 -12.89 4.38
CA ARG A 121 -8.73 -13.99 3.67
C ARG A 121 -9.63 -14.51 2.55
N GLN A 122 -9.13 -14.50 1.32
CA GLN A 122 -9.64 -15.36 0.25
C GLN A 122 -8.73 -16.59 0.16
N ALA A 123 -9.24 -17.75 0.60
CA ALA A 123 -8.57 -19.03 0.42
C ALA A 123 -8.60 -19.47 -1.04
N ASN A 124 -7.62 -20.28 -1.46
CA ASN A 124 -7.49 -20.79 -2.82
C ASN A 124 -7.51 -19.70 -3.89
N ALA A 125 -6.89 -18.56 -3.58
CA ALA A 125 -6.80 -17.43 -4.49
C ALA A 125 -5.89 -17.77 -5.70
N PRO A 126 -6.21 -17.22 -6.89
CA PRO A 126 -5.31 -17.27 -8.05
C PRO A 126 -3.91 -16.79 -7.69
N TYR A 127 -2.89 -17.37 -8.32
CA TYR A 127 -1.52 -17.17 -7.87
C TYR A 127 -1.09 -15.70 -7.85
N ASN A 128 -1.59 -14.96 -8.82
CA ASN A 128 -1.33 -13.56 -9.02
C ASN A 128 -1.83 -12.69 -7.85
N LEU A 129 -2.95 -13.06 -7.21
CA LEU A 129 -3.47 -12.34 -6.04
C LEU A 129 -2.64 -12.63 -4.79
N HIS A 130 -2.35 -13.91 -4.49
CA HIS A 130 -1.54 -14.22 -3.31
C HIS A 130 -0.14 -13.61 -3.42
N ARG A 131 0.43 -13.57 -4.63
CA ARG A 131 1.81 -13.11 -4.82
C ARG A 131 1.96 -11.61 -4.56
N ILE A 132 0.93 -10.82 -4.87
CA ILE A 132 0.91 -9.39 -4.52
C ILE A 132 0.49 -9.13 -3.06
N SER A 133 -0.03 -10.13 -2.34
CA SER A 133 -0.39 -9.97 -0.92
C SER A 133 0.63 -10.50 0.06
N HIS A 134 1.80 -10.96 -0.39
CA HIS A 134 2.88 -11.44 0.47
C HIS A 134 4.23 -10.96 -0.01
N ARG A 135 5.12 -10.63 0.92
CA ARG A 135 6.53 -10.37 0.59
C ARG A 135 7.28 -11.65 0.24
N GLY A 136 7.01 -12.76 0.93
CA GLY A 136 7.61 -14.07 0.67
C GLY A 136 7.03 -14.82 -0.54
N LEU A 137 7.62 -15.98 -0.87
CA LEU A 137 7.07 -16.90 -1.87
C LEU A 137 6.22 -18.04 -1.25
N ASN A 138 6.42 -18.32 0.04
CA ASN A 138 5.77 -19.39 0.78
C ASN A 138 4.43 -18.92 1.34
N ASP A 139 3.41 -18.94 0.51
CA ASP A 139 2.04 -18.69 0.93
C ASP A 139 1.12 -19.83 0.47
N GLN A 140 0.13 -20.19 1.29
CA GLN A 140 -0.78 -21.31 1.04
C GLN A 140 -1.91 -20.91 0.07
N ASN A 141 -1.59 -20.21 -1.02
CA ASN A 141 -2.55 -19.67 -1.98
C ASN A 141 -3.63 -18.76 -1.34
N ASN A 142 -3.26 -18.00 -0.32
CA ASN A 142 -4.18 -17.07 0.34
C ASN A 142 -4.01 -15.67 -0.23
N TYR A 143 -5.11 -14.99 -0.53
CA TYR A 143 -5.08 -13.56 -0.77
C TYR A 143 -5.55 -12.81 0.46
N TRP A 144 -4.67 -12.00 1.04
CA TRP A 144 -4.96 -11.14 2.19
C TRP A 144 -5.14 -9.69 1.74
N TYR A 145 -6.22 -9.07 2.18
CA TYR A 145 -6.56 -7.70 1.81
C TYR A 145 -7.40 -7.07 2.93
N VAL A 146 -7.35 -5.76 3.09
CA VAL A 146 -8.22 -5.07 4.05
C VAL A 146 -9.66 -5.06 3.55
N ARG A 147 -10.62 -5.11 4.48
CA ARG A 147 -12.06 -5.26 4.26
C ARG A 147 -12.65 -4.19 3.34
N GLN A 148 -12.13 -2.96 3.42
CA GLN A 148 -12.51 -1.84 2.56
C GLN A 148 -12.26 -2.17 1.09
N ALA A 149 -11.19 -2.90 0.76
CA ALA A 149 -10.94 -3.48 -0.56
C ALA A 149 -11.21 -2.57 -1.78
N GLY A 150 -10.99 -1.25 -1.69
CA GLY A 150 -11.34 -0.30 -2.77
C GLY A 150 -12.69 0.41 -2.63
N GLU A 151 -13.37 0.29 -1.51
CA GLU A 151 -14.65 0.96 -1.25
C GLU A 151 -14.50 2.48 -1.41
N GLY A 152 -15.41 3.08 -2.18
CA GLY A 152 -15.36 4.51 -2.51
C GLY A 152 -14.29 4.91 -3.53
N SER A 153 -13.49 3.98 -4.06
CA SER A 153 -12.51 4.27 -5.10
C SER A 153 -13.01 3.91 -6.51
N PHE A 154 -12.44 4.57 -7.51
CA PHE A 154 -12.83 4.48 -8.92
C PHE A 154 -11.65 4.08 -9.79
N ILE A 155 -11.88 3.15 -10.71
CA ILE A 155 -10.87 2.70 -11.67
C ILE A 155 -11.40 2.97 -13.08
N TYR A 156 -10.84 3.99 -13.72
CA TYR A 156 -11.13 4.30 -15.11
C TYR A 156 -10.23 3.43 -15.97
N PHE A 157 -10.79 2.57 -16.83
CA PHE A 157 -9.98 1.64 -17.62
C PHE A 157 -10.18 1.86 -19.12
N LEU A 158 -9.09 2.19 -19.81
CA LEU A 158 -9.07 2.43 -21.25
C LEU A 158 -8.80 1.11 -21.99
N ASP A 159 -9.86 0.54 -22.58
CA ASP A 159 -9.77 -0.74 -23.28
C ASP A 159 -10.86 -0.90 -24.38
N SER A 160 -11.22 -2.15 -24.68
CA SER A 160 -12.14 -2.60 -25.72
C SER A 160 -13.61 -2.63 -25.29
N GLY A 161 -13.92 -2.19 -24.07
CA GLY A 161 -15.26 -2.25 -23.47
C GLY A 161 -15.31 -3.26 -22.32
N VAL A 162 -16.51 -3.66 -21.91
CA VAL A 162 -16.72 -4.69 -20.87
C VAL A 162 -18.03 -5.45 -21.11
N ASP A 163 -18.04 -6.78 -20.93
CA ASP A 163 -19.28 -7.54 -20.85
C ASP A 163 -19.90 -7.33 -19.46
N SER A 164 -20.78 -6.34 -19.39
CA SER A 164 -21.39 -5.89 -18.14
C SER A 164 -22.27 -6.94 -17.45
N ARG A 165 -22.67 -7.99 -18.17
CA ARG A 165 -23.47 -9.08 -17.62
C ARG A 165 -22.63 -10.13 -16.92
N HIS A 166 -21.30 -10.10 -17.06
CA HIS A 166 -20.41 -11.11 -16.48
C HIS A 166 -20.53 -11.12 -14.94
N ALA A 167 -20.70 -12.31 -14.36
CA ALA A 167 -20.97 -12.51 -12.93
C ALA A 167 -19.84 -12.00 -12.01
N GLU A 168 -18.63 -11.83 -12.53
CA GLU A 168 -17.51 -11.24 -11.80
C GLU A 168 -17.75 -9.77 -11.42
N PHE A 169 -18.61 -9.03 -12.12
CA PHE A 169 -18.73 -7.58 -11.90
C PHE A 169 -19.84 -7.19 -10.94
N GLN A 170 -20.92 -7.98 -10.83
CA GLN A 170 -22.04 -7.68 -9.92
C GLN A 170 -22.48 -6.22 -10.07
N SER A 171 -22.46 -5.43 -8.98
CA SER A 171 -22.82 -4.00 -8.97
C SER A 171 -21.63 -3.04 -9.08
N ARG A 172 -20.44 -3.51 -9.48
CA ARG A 172 -19.21 -2.70 -9.48
C ARG A 172 -19.00 -1.90 -10.75
N LEU A 173 -19.72 -2.17 -11.83
CA LEU A 173 -19.63 -1.36 -13.03
C LEU A 173 -20.40 -0.06 -12.83
N SER A 174 -19.74 1.04 -13.14
CA SER A 174 -20.38 2.35 -13.21
C SER A 174 -21.49 2.37 -14.25
N THR A 175 -22.56 3.10 -13.96
CA THR A 175 -23.59 3.45 -14.96
C THR A 175 -23.08 4.43 -16.01
N GLU A 176 -22.05 5.19 -15.64
CA GLU A 176 -21.33 6.13 -16.49
C GLU A 176 -20.10 5.47 -17.13
N GLY A 177 -19.73 5.94 -18.32
CA GLY A 177 -18.56 5.51 -19.05
C GLY A 177 -18.40 6.35 -20.31
N PHE A 178 -17.48 5.96 -21.18
CA PHE A 178 -17.24 6.68 -22.43
C PHE A 178 -16.88 5.72 -23.56
N ASN A 179 -17.40 5.98 -24.76
CA ASN A 179 -16.95 5.28 -25.96
C ASN A 179 -16.48 6.26 -27.04
N ALA A 180 -15.17 6.34 -27.24
CA ALA A 180 -14.56 7.16 -28.28
C ALA A 180 -14.94 6.70 -29.71
N LEU A 181 -15.38 5.45 -29.87
CA LEU A 181 -15.79 4.88 -31.16
C LEU A 181 -17.23 5.22 -31.54
N ASP A 182 -18.00 5.82 -30.63
CA ASP A 182 -19.38 6.25 -30.86
C ASP A 182 -19.61 7.66 -30.30
N ASN A 183 -18.70 8.59 -30.62
CA ASN A 183 -18.78 10.01 -30.26
C ASN A 183 -19.09 10.26 -28.76
N GLY A 184 -18.53 9.41 -27.89
CA GLY A 184 -18.64 9.53 -26.44
C GLY A 184 -19.90 8.94 -25.81
N ARG A 185 -20.82 8.33 -26.58
CA ARG A 185 -22.04 7.73 -26.03
C ARG A 185 -21.72 6.49 -25.19
N TRP A 186 -22.33 6.40 -24.00
CA TRP A 186 -22.24 5.24 -23.10
C TRP A 186 -23.61 4.92 -22.48
N PRO A 187 -24.20 3.76 -22.73
CA PRO A 187 -25.47 3.35 -22.14
C PRO A 187 -25.24 2.72 -20.76
N PRO A 188 -26.24 2.79 -19.86
CA PRO A 188 -26.17 2.11 -18.58
C PRO A 188 -26.01 0.58 -18.73
N PRO A 189 -25.23 -0.08 -17.85
CA PRO A 189 -25.10 -1.53 -17.79
C PRO A 189 -26.47 -2.24 -17.79
N GLY A 190 -26.61 -3.30 -18.58
CA GLY A 190 -27.83 -4.11 -18.63
C GLY A 190 -28.94 -3.61 -19.55
N THR A 191 -28.75 -2.48 -20.25
CA THR A 191 -29.70 -1.99 -21.27
C THR A 191 -29.26 -2.41 -22.68
N SER A 192 -30.07 -3.16 -23.42
CA SER A 192 -30.05 -3.18 -24.90
C SER A 192 -31.33 -3.82 -25.44
N PRO A 193 -31.97 -3.22 -26.46
CA PRO A 193 -32.04 -3.99 -27.71
C PRO A 193 -31.56 -3.32 -29.00
N ASP A 194 -31.43 -1.99 -29.14
CA ASP A 194 -31.39 -1.38 -30.49
C ASP A 194 -30.11 -0.62 -30.89
N PHE A 195 -28.97 -0.86 -30.23
CA PHE A 195 -27.71 -0.29 -30.71
C PHE A 195 -27.05 -1.24 -31.72
N PRO A 196 -26.54 -0.72 -32.87
CA PRO A 196 -25.89 -1.56 -33.86
C PRO A 196 -24.72 -2.35 -33.24
N PRO A 197 -24.39 -3.54 -33.79
CA PRO A 197 -23.31 -4.37 -33.26
C PRO A 197 -22.00 -3.55 -33.17
N GLY A 198 -21.53 -3.28 -31.96
CA GLY A 198 -20.22 -2.67 -31.73
C GLY A 198 -20.16 -1.44 -30.82
N ALA A 199 -21.29 -0.85 -30.39
CA ALA A 199 -21.22 0.46 -29.74
C ALA A 199 -20.71 0.44 -28.27
N HIS A 200 -21.03 -0.55 -27.42
CA HIS A 200 -20.64 -0.46 -25.98
C HIS A 200 -20.19 -1.77 -25.34
N ILE A 201 -20.29 -2.85 -26.11
CA ILE A 201 -19.96 -4.21 -25.68
C ILE A 201 -18.46 -4.43 -25.93
N ASP A 202 -17.84 -5.23 -25.06
CA ASP A 202 -16.50 -5.74 -25.32
C ASP A 202 -16.51 -6.68 -26.54
N ASN A 203 -15.86 -6.23 -27.62
CA ASN A 203 -15.79 -6.98 -28.88
C ASN A 203 -14.49 -7.79 -29.03
N ASP A 204 -13.53 -7.65 -28.12
CA ASP A 204 -12.25 -8.38 -28.13
C ASP A 204 -12.18 -9.45 -27.03
N GLY A 205 -12.73 -9.12 -25.87
CA GLY A 205 -12.65 -9.87 -24.62
C GLY A 205 -11.59 -9.32 -23.65
N HIS A 206 -10.65 -8.51 -24.15
CA HIS A 206 -9.55 -7.97 -23.35
C HIS A 206 -10.01 -7.00 -22.27
N GLY A 207 -11.00 -6.13 -22.55
CA GLY A 207 -11.46 -5.16 -21.58
C GLY A 207 -12.21 -5.81 -20.41
N THR A 208 -13.01 -6.83 -20.69
CA THR A 208 -13.63 -7.73 -19.70
C THR A 208 -12.57 -8.44 -18.86
N PHE A 209 -11.51 -8.91 -19.51
CA PHE A 209 -10.41 -9.58 -18.84
C PHE A 209 -9.67 -8.66 -17.87
N ILE A 210 -9.34 -7.45 -18.30
CA ILE A 210 -8.67 -6.43 -17.49
C ILE A 210 -9.57 -5.98 -16.34
N ALA A 211 -10.85 -5.68 -16.60
CA ALA A 211 -11.83 -5.33 -15.57
C ALA A 211 -11.92 -6.41 -14.48
N GLY A 212 -11.83 -7.69 -14.85
CA GLY A 212 -11.83 -8.80 -13.89
C GLY A 212 -10.62 -8.80 -12.94
N ILE A 213 -9.43 -8.40 -13.42
CA ILE A 213 -8.22 -8.24 -12.58
C ILE A 213 -8.34 -7.00 -11.68
N LEU A 214 -8.88 -5.90 -12.22
CA LEU A 214 -9.02 -4.64 -11.49
C LEU A 214 -9.94 -4.81 -10.27
N GLY A 215 -11.15 -5.33 -10.48
CA GLY A 215 -12.20 -5.36 -9.45
C GLY A 215 -13.22 -6.50 -9.59
N GLY A 216 -12.86 -7.62 -10.22
CA GLY A 216 -13.71 -8.83 -10.21
C GLY A 216 -13.91 -9.42 -8.81
N ARG A 217 -15.04 -10.08 -8.58
CA ARG A 217 -15.35 -10.77 -7.30
C ARG A 217 -14.24 -11.76 -6.93
N THR A 218 -13.88 -12.63 -7.86
CA THR A 218 -12.98 -13.76 -7.64
C THR A 218 -11.54 -13.39 -8.00
N TYR A 219 -11.36 -12.74 -9.15
CA TYR A 219 -10.05 -12.45 -9.74
C TYR A 219 -9.53 -11.04 -9.45
N GLY A 220 -10.38 -10.17 -8.89
CA GLY A 220 -10.05 -8.77 -8.68
C GLY A 220 -9.14 -8.53 -7.49
N VAL A 221 -8.23 -7.57 -7.67
CA VAL A 221 -7.40 -6.98 -6.62
C VAL A 221 -8.26 -6.04 -5.75
N SER A 222 -8.96 -5.08 -6.35
CA SER A 222 -9.75 -4.08 -5.65
C SER A 222 -11.23 -4.44 -5.66
N LYS A 223 -11.62 -5.40 -4.82
CA LYS A 223 -12.91 -6.10 -4.87
C LYS A 223 -14.15 -5.24 -4.57
N ARG A 224 -13.98 -3.99 -4.14
CA ARG A 224 -15.07 -3.05 -3.81
C ARG A 224 -14.95 -1.71 -4.56
N SER A 225 -14.00 -1.58 -5.49
CA SER A 225 -13.91 -0.39 -6.35
C SER A 225 -15.04 -0.35 -7.39
N VAL A 226 -15.40 0.86 -7.78
CA VAL A 226 -16.23 1.14 -8.95
C VAL A 226 -15.36 1.14 -10.20
N LEU A 227 -15.73 0.32 -11.18
CA LEU A 227 -15.03 0.21 -12.46
C LEU A 227 -15.75 1.12 -13.49
N VAL A 228 -15.02 2.10 -14.04
CA VAL A 228 -15.52 3.06 -15.03
C VAL A 228 -14.93 2.72 -16.40
N PRO A 229 -15.72 2.14 -17.31
CA PRO A 229 -15.24 1.74 -18.63
C PRO A 229 -15.02 2.94 -19.55
N VAL A 230 -13.87 2.95 -20.22
CA VAL A 230 -13.52 3.92 -21.27
C VAL A 230 -13.12 3.15 -22.52
N LYS A 231 -14.08 2.95 -23.43
CA LYS A 231 -13.85 2.22 -24.68
C LYS A 231 -13.13 3.14 -25.67
N VAL A 232 -11.89 2.79 -25.97
CA VAL A 232 -11.09 3.46 -27.01
C VAL A 232 -10.60 2.48 -28.08
N PHE A 233 -10.81 1.17 -27.88
CA PHE A 233 -10.48 0.12 -28.84
C PHE A 233 -11.74 -0.60 -29.33
N ASN A 234 -11.77 -0.97 -30.62
CA ASN A 234 -12.80 -1.90 -31.11
C ASN A 234 -12.31 -3.33 -30.93
N THR A 235 -11.14 -3.62 -31.49
CA THR A 235 -10.28 -4.76 -31.19
C THR A 235 -8.90 -4.27 -30.73
N ARG A 236 -8.06 -5.14 -30.18
CA ARG A 236 -6.70 -4.78 -29.71
C ARG A 236 -5.80 -4.11 -30.78
N THR A 237 -6.14 -4.20 -32.07
CA THR A 237 -5.35 -3.63 -33.18
C THR A 237 -5.97 -2.40 -33.82
N SER A 238 -7.15 -1.95 -33.37
CA SER A 238 -7.91 -0.90 -34.07
C SER A 238 -8.27 0.28 -33.15
N THR A 239 -7.32 1.20 -32.96
CA THR A 239 -7.60 2.53 -32.42
C THR A 239 -6.71 3.59 -33.07
N SER A 240 -7.19 4.82 -33.15
CA SER A 240 -6.39 5.98 -33.50
C SER A 240 -5.86 6.68 -32.24
N VAL A 241 -4.79 7.45 -32.39
CA VAL A 241 -4.29 8.32 -31.31
C VAL A 241 -5.38 9.32 -30.88
N SER A 242 -6.20 9.82 -31.81
CA SER A 242 -7.30 10.74 -31.49
C SER A 242 -8.35 10.09 -30.57
N ASN A 243 -8.74 8.84 -30.82
CA ASN A 243 -9.72 8.14 -29.99
C ASN A 243 -9.16 7.82 -28.61
N PHE A 244 -7.89 7.43 -28.54
CA PHE A 244 -7.19 7.26 -27.27
C PHE A 244 -7.18 8.56 -26.46
N LEU A 245 -6.73 9.67 -27.06
CA LEU A 245 -6.64 10.96 -26.39
C LEU A 245 -8.02 11.50 -25.98
N GLN A 246 -9.06 11.29 -26.80
CA GLN A 246 -10.41 11.70 -26.46
C GLN A 246 -10.96 10.92 -25.24
N GLY A 247 -10.78 9.60 -25.19
CA GLY A 247 -11.20 8.81 -24.04
C GLY A 247 -10.37 9.11 -22.78
N TYR A 248 -9.07 9.33 -22.95
CA TYR A 248 -8.18 9.71 -21.85
C TYR A 248 -8.54 11.08 -21.27
N ASP A 249 -8.74 12.09 -22.12
CA ASP A 249 -9.20 13.42 -21.71
C ASP A 249 -10.53 13.34 -20.97
N TRP A 250 -11.52 12.63 -21.51
CA TRP A 250 -12.81 12.43 -20.83
C TRP A 250 -12.64 11.86 -19.43
N ALA A 251 -11.80 10.83 -19.26
CA ALA A 251 -11.55 10.21 -17.95
C ALA A 251 -10.93 11.20 -16.97
N VAL A 252 -9.92 11.97 -17.40
CA VAL A 252 -9.28 13.01 -16.58
C VAL A 252 -10.31 14.08 -16.18
N GLN A 253 -11.09 14.58 -17.13
CA GLN A 253 -12.10 15.61 -16.89
C GLN A 253 -13.20 15.13 -15.94
N ASP A 254 -13.69 13.89 -16.08
CA ASP A 254 -14.69 13.34 -15.17
C ASP A 254 -14.14 13.20 -13.75
N ILE A 255 -12.90 12.72 -13.59
CA ILE A 255 -12.22 12.62 -12.29
C ILE A 255 -12.10 13.98 -11.61
N VAL A 256 -11.62 14.99 -12.34
CA VAL A 256 -11.38 16.34 -11.80
C VAL A 256 -12.70 17.03 -11.48
N LYS A 257 -13.66 17.06 -12.41
CA LYS A 257 -14.95 17.76 -12.22
C LYS A 257 -15.79 17.16 -11.10
N ARG A 258 -15.68 15.86 -10.86
CA ARG A 258 -16.39 15.17 -9.76
C ARG A 258 -15.60 15.17 -8.44
N ASN A 259 -14.46 15.85 -8.37
CA ASN A 259 -13.58 15.90 -7.20
C ASN A 259 -13.16 14.50 -6.70
N ARG A 260 -12.81 13.60 -7.63
CA ARG A 260 -12.47 12.20 -7.35
C ARG A 260 -10.97 11.89 -7.44
N VAL A 261 -10.11 12.89 -7.58
CA VAL A 261 -8.65 12.72 -7.77
C VAL A 261 -8.02 11.80 -6.73
N GLN A 262 -8.31 12.03 -5.44
CA GLN A 262 -7.78 11.21 -4.35
C GLN A 262 -8.32 9.77 -4.31
N TYR A 263 -9.43 9.51 -5.01
CA TYR A 263 -10.13 8.22 -5.02
C TYR A 263 -9.99 7.47 -6.35
N SER A 264 -9.35 8.06 -7.36
CA SER A 264 -9.36 7.51 -8.72
C SER A 264 -7.97 7.14 -9.23
N VAL A 265 -7.95 6.16 -10.13
CA VAL A 265 -6.78 5.80 -10.94
C VAL A 265 -7.23 5.50 -12.36
N ILE A 266 -6.43 5.90 -13.34
CA ILE A 266 -6.60 5.51 -14.73
C ILE A 266 -5.70 4.30 -15.03
N ASN A 267 -6.27 3.21 -15.49
CA ASN A 267 -5.56 2.07 -16.06
C ASN A 267 -5.61 2.15 -17.59
N VAL A 268 -4.44 2.22 -18.23
CA VAL A 268 -4.32 1.98 -19.67
C VAL A 268 -3.77 0.58 -19.85
N SER A 269 -4.42 -0.27 -20.63
CA SER A 269 -4.04 -1.69 -20.79
C SER A 269 -3.50 -2.01 -22.18
N GLN A 270 -2.98 -1.00 -22.89
CA GLN A 270 -2.34 -1.18 -24.20
C GLN A 270 -1.09 -0.32 -24.33
N SER A 271 -0.14 -0.77 -25.15
CA SER A 271 1.06 -0.01 -25.52
C SER A 271 1.43 -0.24 -26.97
N GLY A 272 2.17 0.70 -27.55
CA GLY A 272 2.64 0.65 -28.93
C GLY A 272 3.97 1.38 -29.11
N SER A 273 4.27 1.77 -30.35
CA SER A 273 5.41 2.64 -30.65
C SER A 273 5.32 3.97 -29.87
N TYR A 274 6.45 4.65 -29.71
CA TYR A 274 6.50 5.96 -29.06
C TYR A 274 5.59 6.97 -29.78
N ILE A 275 4.76 7.67 -29.00
CA ILE A 275 3.84 8.71 -29.45
C ILE A 275 3.91 9.85 -28.44
N LYS A 276 4.53 10.97 -28.83
CA LYS A 276 4.79 12.11 -27.92
C LYS A 276 3.51 12.65 -27.29
N SER A 277 2.46 12.86 -28.07
CA SER A 277 1.19 13.42 -27.59
C SER A 277 0.51 12.56 -26.52
N VAL A 278 0.64 11.24 -26.60
CA VAL A 278 0.13 10.31 -25.57
C VAL A 278 0.88 10.48 -24.25
N ASN A 279 2.20 10.61 -24.30
CA ASN A 279 3.00 10.85 -23.11
C ASN A 279 2.72 12.23 -22.49
N ASP A 280 2.69 13.28 -23.33
CA ASP A 280 2.41 14.65 -22.88
C ASP A 280 1.04 14.75 -22.19
N ALA A 281 0.01 14.05 -22.72
CA ALA A 281 -1.31 14.01 -22.10
C ALA A 281 -1.31 13.35 -20.71
N ILE A 282 -0.55 12.26 -20.54
CA ILE A 282 -0.41 11.59 -19.24
C ILE A 282 0.36 12.45 -18.25
N ASP A 283 1.43 13.10 -18.71
CA ASP A 283 2.22 14.00 -17.87
C ASP A 283 1.39 15.23 -17.45
N ALA A 284 0.50 15.74 -18.32
CA ALA A 284 -0.44 16.81 -18.00
C ALA A 284 -1.54 16.37 -17.01
N ALA A 285 -2.05 15.15 -17.12
CA ALA A 285 -3.02 14.59 -16.17
C ALA A 285 -2.41 14.41 -14.77
N PHE A 286 -1.14 13.99 -14.71
CA PHE A 286 -0.40 13.91 -13.45
C PHE A 286 -0.32 15.27 -12.74
N ALA A 287 -0.07 16.35 -13.47
CA ALA A 287 -0.06 17.72 -12.91
C ALA A 287 -1.43 18.17 -12.36
N GLN A 288 -2.53 17.52 -12.77
CA GLN A 288 -3.87 17.68 -12.19
C GLN A 288 -4.15 16.71 -11.02
N GLY A 289 -3.12 15.99 -10.57
CA GLY A 289 -3.18 15.00 -9.48
C GLY A 289 -3.72 13.63 -9.91
N VAL A 290 -4.01 13.40 -11.20
CA VAL A 290 -4.61 12.14 -11.68
C VAL A 290 -3.53 11.07 -11.88
N THR A 291 -3.60 9.99 -11.11
CA THR A 291 -2.68 8.84 -11.24
C THR A 291 -3.03 8.00 -12.47
N THR A 292 -2.02 7.68 -13.29
CA THR A 292 -2.16 6.76 -14.42
C THR A 292 -1.19 5.59 -14.31
N VAL A 293 -1.70 4.37 -14.49
CA VAL A 293 -0.93 3.12 -14.53
C VAL A 293 -0.93 2.58 -15.96
N VAL A 294 0.24 2.18 -16.45
CA VAL A 294 0.44 1.78 -17.85
C VAL A 294 1.33 0.54 -17.99
N PRO A 295 1.15 -0.28 -19.03
CA PRO A 295 2.04 -1.41 -19.31
C PRO A 295 3.38 -0.92 -19.86
N ALA A 296 4.46 -1.63 -19.51
CA ALA A 296 5.77 -1.45 -20.13
C ALA A 296 5.78 -1.86 -21.61
N GLY A 297 4.90 -2.78 -22.02
CA GLY A 297 4.83 -3.38 -23.36
C GLY A 297 5.56 -4.72 -23.49
N ASN A 298 5.29 -5.42 -24.59
CA ASN A 298 5.59 -6.86 -24.76
C ASN A 298 6.55 -7.16 -25.94
N GLN A 299 7.54 -6.31 -26.21
CA GLN A 299 8.42 -6.40 -27.38
C GLN A 299 9.91 -6.67 -27.05
N TYR A 300 10.24 -6.99 -25.80
CA TYR A 300 11.62 -7.18 -25.33
C TYR A 300 12.57 -6.03 -25.73
N LYS A 301 12.13 -4.79 -25.57
CA LYS A 301 12.94 -3.60 -25.87
C LYS A 301 12.96 -2.59 -24.74
N ASP A 302 13.81 -1.57 -24.90
CA ASP A 302 13.88 -0.46 -23.97
C ASP A 302 12.56 0.33 -24.02
N VAL A 303 11.93 0.48 -22.85
CA VAL A 303 10.61 1.10 -22.68
C VAL A 303 10.61 2.56 -23.16
N LYS A 304 11.77 3.23 -23.27
CA LYS A 304 11.89 4.59 -23.83
C LYS A 304 11.31 4.74 -25.24
N SER A 305 11.18 3.63 -25.98
CA SER A 305 10.67 3.58 -27.36
C SER A 305 9.18 3.18 -27.46
N VAL A 306 8.45 3.20 -26.34
CA VAL A 306 7.09 2.68 -26.21
C VAL A 306 6.20 3.71 -25.53
N SER A 307 5.03 3.98 -26.09
CA SER A 307 4.00 4.77 -25.40
C SER A 307 2.81 3.90 -25.06
N PRO A 308 2.14 4.15 -23.92
CA PRO A 308 2.44 5.18 -22.93
C PRO A 308 3.59 4.85 -21.95
N GLY A 309 4.18 3.64 -21.98
CA GLY A 309 5.18 3.20 -20.99
C GLY A 309 6.45 4.07 -20.84
N SER A 310 6.73 4.97 -21.79
CA SER A 310 7.83 5.94 -21.72
C SER A 310 7.44 7.28 -21.10
N SER A 311 6.18 7.51 -20.71
CA SER A 311 5.81 8.68 -19.89
C SER A 311 6.63 8.68 -18.60
N VAL A 312 7.07 9.87 -18.16
CA VAL A 312 7.87 10.01 -16.93
C VAL A 312 6.99 10.11 -15.69
N ARG A 313 5.71 10.44 -15.85
CA ARG A 313 4.74 10.62 -14.77
C ARG A 313 3.74 9.47 -14.62
N ALA A 314 3.74 8.49 -15.52
CA ALA A 314 2.99 7.26 -15.35
C ALA A 314 3.64 6.32 -14.32
N ILE A 315 2.85 5.42 -13.74
CA ILE A 315 3.34 4.20 -13.09
C ILE A 315 3.43 3.11 -14.17
N THR A 316 4.62 2.90 -14.72
CA THR A 316 4.88 1.93 -15.77
C THR A 316 5.23 0.56 -15.20
N VAL A 317 4.50 -0.46 -15.64
CA VAL A 317 4.50 -1.78 -15.03
C VAL A 317 5.06 -2.86 -15.95
N GLY A 318 6.12 -3.53 -15.49
CA GLY A 318 6.68 -4.73 -16.12
C GLY A 318 5.99 -6.01 -15.65
N ALA A 319 6.10 -7.09 -16.44
CA ALA A 319 5.44 -8.36 -16.13
C ALA A 319 6.43 -9.43 -15.64
N THR A 320 6.00 -10.22 -14.66
CA THR A 320 6.73 -11.42 -14.19
C THR A 320 5.86 -12.68 -14.24
N ASN A 321 6.50 -13.84 -14.10
CA ASN A 321 5.85 -15.08 -13.72
C ASN A 321 5.67 -15.20 -12.18
N GLY A 322 5.17 -16.35 -11.71
CA GLY A 322 4.94 -16.65 -10.29
C GLY A 322 6.21 -16.68 -9.43
N ASP A 323 7.38 -16.87 -10.05
CA ASP A 323 8.70 -16.89 -9.39
C ASP A 323 9.38 -15.51 -9.44
N ARG A 324 8.63 -14.46 -9.77
CA ARG A 324 9.10 -13.07 -9.94
C ARG A 324 10.22 -12.93 -10.98
N VAL A 325 10.31 -13.85 -11.94
CA VAL A 325 11.17 -13.72 -13.11
C VAL A 325 10.48 -12.83 -14.13
N ARG A 326 11.13 -11.75 -14.56
CA ARG A 326 10.64 -10.88 -15.64
C ARG A 326 10.35 -11.74 -16.88
N LEU A 327 9.16 -11.58 -17.45
CA LEU A 327 8.82 -12.23 -18.71
C LEU A 327 9.79 -11.81 -19.81
N TYR A 328 10.21 -12.76 -20.65
CA TYR A 328 11.10 -12.46 -21.76
C TYR A 328 10.55 -11.33 -22.64
N SER A 329 9.27 -11.38 -22.98
CA SER A 329 8.60 -10.35 -23.78
C SER A 329 8.46 -8.99 -23.10
N SER A 330 8.46 -8.90 -21.76
CA SER A 330 8.28 -7.63 -21.06
C SER A 330 9.38 -6.64 -21.42
N ASN A 331 9.02 -5.44 -21.82
CA ASN A 331 9.97 -4.34 -21.97
C ASN A 331 10.61 -4.00 -20.62
N PHE A 332 11.70 -3.25 -20.69
CA PHE A 332 12.60 -2.99 -19.57
C PHE A 332 13.24 -1.60 -19.69
N GLY A 333 13.93 -1.17 -18.64
CA GLY A 333 14.68 0.08 -18.62
C GLY A 333 14.25 0.98 -17.45
N PRO A 334 14.92 2.13 -17.26
CA PRO A 334 14.80 2.94 -16.06
C PRO A 334 13.40 3.55 -15.85
N LYS A 335 12.56 3.61 -16.90
CA LYS A 335 11.17 4.08 -16.77
C LYS A 335 10.19 3.00 -16.34
N VAL A 336 10.59 1.74 -16.24
CA VAL A 336 9.76 0.69 -15.62
C VAL A 336 9.89 0.83 -14.11
N ASN A 337 8.81 1.28 -13.45
CA ASN A 337 8.81 1.64 -12.04
C ASN A 337 8.63 0.44 -11.12
N ILE A 338 7.83 -0.54 -11.54
CA ILE A 338 7.42 -1.68 -10.71
C ILE A 338 7.06 -2.87 -11.59
N PHE A 339 7.15 -4.07 -11.04
CA PHE A 339 6.76 -5.33 -11.66
C PHE A 339 5.57 -5.95 -10.96
N ALA A 340 4.72 -6.66 -11.71
CA ALA A 340 3.60 -7.42 -11.15
C ALA A 340 3.37 -8.72 -11.93
N PRO A 341 2.54 -9.66 -11.42
CA PRO A 341 2.20 -10.88 -12.13
C PRO A 341 1.58 -10.58 -13.49
N GLY A 342 2.17 -11.16 -14.55
CA GLY A 342 1.66 -11.03 -15.91
C GLY A 342 1.70 -12.33 -16.71
N SER A 343 2.00 -13.48 -16.09
CA SER A 343 2.08 -14.78 -16.79
C SER A 343 0.86 -15.65 -16.53
N ARG A 344 0.17 -16.15 -17.56
CA ARG A 344 -0.93 -17.12 -17.41
C ARG A 344 -1.97 -16.68 -16.36
N ILE A 345 -2.26 -15.39 -16.33
CA ILE A 345 -3.22 -14.77 -15.41
C ILE A 345 -4.60 -15.26 -15.78
N CYS A 346 -5.41 -15.63 -14.79
CA CYS A 346 -6.78 -16.06 -15.00
C CYS A 346 -7.73 -14.91 -14.67
N SER A 347 -8.69 -14.61 -15.56
CA SER A 347 -9.70 -13.57 -15.34
C SER A 347 -10.95 -13.82 -16.19
N ALA A 348 -11.97 -12.97 -16.01
CA ALA A 348 -13.22 -12.97 -16.76
C ALA A 348 -12.99 -12.88 -18.28
N TRP A 349 -13.90 -13.44 -19.06
CA TRP A 349 -13.89 -13.39 -20.51
C TRP A 349 -15.32 -13.30 -21.06
N ILE A 350 -15.45 -12.75 -22.25
CA ILE A 350 -16.75 -12.55 -22.90
C ILE A 350 -17.45 -13.88 -23.25
N GLY A 351 -18.78 -13.90 -23.11
CA GLY A 351 -19.64 -15.03 -23.48
C GLY A 351 -19.73 -16.13 -22.42
N GLY A 352 -20.17 -17.33 -22.83
CA GLY A 352 -20.27 -18.51 -21.95
C GLY A 352 -21.16 -18.28 -20.73
N ASN A 353 -22.43 -17.89 -20.96
CA ASN A 353 -23.44 -17.67 -19.91
C ASN A 353 -22.94 -16.75 -18.78
N HIS A 354 -22.16 -15.72 -19.14
CA HIS A 354 -21.68 -14.69 -18.22
C HIS A 354 -20.72 -15.19 -17.11
N ARG A 355 -20.07 -16.34 -17.31
CA ARG A 355 -19.12 -16.92 -16.34
C ARG A 355 -17.81 -17.39 -16.97
N ARG A 356 -17.60 -17.12 -18.26
CA ARG A 356 -16.42 -17.62 -18.98
C ARG A 356 -15.15 -16.99 -18.43
N ILE A 357 -14.11 -17.80 -18.30
CA ILE A 357 -12.77 -17.33 -17.91
C ILE A 357 -11.77 -17.61 -19.01
N ARG A 358 -10.67 -16.87 -19.03
CA ARG A 358 -9.54 -17.09 -19.93
C ARG A 358 -8.22 -17.01 -19.16
N ARG A 359 -7.15 -17.52 -19.77
CA ARG A 359 -5.77 -17.28 -19.33
C ARG A 359 -4.99 -16.49 -20.36
N ILE A 360 -4.39 -15.37 -19.94
CA ILE A 360 -3.62 -14.46 -20.81
C ILE A 360 -2.30 -14.07 -20.13
N THR A 361 -1.34 -13.67 -20.95
CA THR A 361 0.00 -13.25 -20.53
C THR A 361 0.34 -11.90 -21.15
N GLY A 362 0.84 -10.97 -20.34
CA GLY A 362 1.27 -9.66 -20.80
C GLY A 362 1.52 -8.65 -19.67
N THR A 363 2.05 -7.50 -20.08
CA THR A 363 2.25 -6.33 -19.21
C THR A 363 0.97 -5.56 -18.93
N ALA A 364 -0.08 -5.73 -19.74
CA ALA A 364 -1.40 -5.14 -19.48
C ALA A 364 -2.01 -5.71 -18.20
N GLU A 365 -1.89 -7.02 -18.01
CA GLU A 365 -2.33 -7.73 -16.81
C GLU A 365 -1.52 -7.32 -15.59
N ALA A 366 -0.21 -7.18 -15.74
CA ALA A 366 0.65 -6.67 -14.67
C ALA A 366 0.22 -5.24 -14.28
N GLY A 367 -0.02 -4.37 -15.28
CA GLY A 367 -0.56 -3.03 -15.09
C GLY A 367 -1.88 -3.02 -14.33
N ALA A 368 -2.81 -3.91 -14.70
CA ALA A 368 -4.10 -4.04 -14.02
C ALA A 368 -3.96 -4.43 -12.54
N HIS A 369 -3.01 -5.32 -12.18
CA HIS A 369 -2.75 -5.61 -10.77
C HIS A 369 -2.33 -4.35 -9.99
N VAL A 370 -1.43 -3.56 -10.56
CA VAL A 370 -0.92 -2.34 -9.92
C VAL A 370 -2.00 -1.26 -9.84
N ALA A 371 -2.80 -1.07 -10.89
CA ALA A 371 -3.95 -0.17 -10.85
C ALA A 371 -4.98 -0.58 -9.80
N GLY A 372 -5.24 -1.89 -9.69
CA GLY A 372 -6.05 -2.45 -8.61
C GLY A 372 -5.46 -2.16 -7.23
N ILE A 373 -4.16 -2.33 -7.02
CA ILE A 373 -3.48 -1.98 -5.76
C ILE A 373 -3.62 -0.47 -5.47
N VAL A 374 -3.42 0.40 -6.45
CA VAL A 374 -3.56 1.85 -6.27
C VAL A 374 -4.97 2.21 -5.81
N ALA A 375 -6.00 1.70 -6.47
CA ALA A 375 -7.39 1.95 -6.11
C ALA A 375 -7.76 1.37 -4.73
N TYR A 376 -7.23 0.19 -4.43
CA TYR A 376 -7.35 -0.45 -3.14
C TYR A 376 -6.75 0.44 -2.03
N LEU A 377 -5.52 0.92 -2.20
CA LEU A 377 -4.84 1.78 -1.23
C LEU A 377 -5.53 3.14 -1.08
N LYS A 378 -6.02 3.74 -2.17
CA LYS A 378 -6.77 5.00 -2.12
C LYS A 378 -8.06 4.92 -1.27
N SER A 379 -8.58 3.72 -0.99
CA SER A 379 -9.77 3.55 -0.14
C SER A 379 -9.51 3.68 1.37
N PHE A 380 -8.26 3.57 1.82
CA PHE A 380 -7.92 3.64 3.26
C PHE A 380 -6.60 4.35 3.57
N ASN A 381 -5.83 4.76 2.56
CA ASN A 381 -4.67 5.62 2.67
C ASN A 381 -5.01 6.99 2.07
N HIS A 382 -4.59 8.07 2.72
CA HIS A 382 -4.80 9.44 2.22
C HIS A 382 -3.88 9.80 1.03
N LEU A 383 -3.96 9.05 -0.07
CA LEU A 383 -3.19 9.25 -1.31
C LEU A 383 -3.84 10.33 -2.20
N ARG A 384 -3.72 11.59 -1.75
CA ARG A 384 -4.47 12.74 -2.28
C ARG A 384 -4.10 13.14 -3.71
N THR A 385 -2.88 12.87 -4.16
CA THR A 385 -2.36 13.35 -5.46
C THR A 385 -1.66 12.23 -6.23
N ALA A 386 -1.33 12.49 -7.50
CA ALA A 386 -0.57 11.56 -8.31
C ALA A 386 0.86 11.37 -7.79
N GLU A 387 1.50 12.44 -7.30
CA GLU A 387 2.84 12.43 -6.70
C GLU A 387 2.86 11.52 -5.47
N THR A 388 1.98 11.79 -4.50
CA THR A 388 1.90 11.00 -3.25
C THR A 388 1.58 9.53 -3.53
N THR A 389 0.74 9.26 -4.53
CA THR A 389 0.46 7.89 -4.98
C THR A 389 1.69 7.23 -5.59
N TRP A 390 2.41 7.94 -6.47
CA TRP A 390 3.60 7.43 -7.16
C TRP A 390 4.77 7.15 -6.21
N GLU A 391 5.01 8.04 -5.25
CA GLU A 391 5.99 7.86 -4.18
C GLU A 391 5.63 6.67 -3.30
N PHE A 392 4.37 6.59 -2.85
CA PHE A 392 3.91 5.52 -1.98
C PHE A 392 4.02 4.14 -2.64
N MET A 393 3.67 4.03 -3.93
CA MET A 393 3.84 2.76 -4.66
C MET A 393 5.29 2.29 -4.73
N GLN A 394 6.25 3.22 -4.73
CA GLN A 394 7.67 2.87 -4.69
C GLN A 394 8.17 2.46 -3.32
N THR A 395 7.56 2.96 -2.24
CA THR A 395 7.98 2.61 -0.87
C THR A 395 7.44 1.25 -0.44
N ILE A 396 6.22 0.90 -0.83
CA ILE A 396 5.57 -0.34 -0.35
C ILE A 396 6.03 -1.60 -1.07
N GLY A 397 6.44 -1.47 -2.35
CA GLY A 397 6.81 -2.61 -3.17
C GLY A 397 7.95 -3.44 -2.56
N THR A 398 7.98 -4.73 -2.85
CA THR A 398 9.03 -5.63 -2.35
C THR A 398 10.27 -5.46 -3.22
N ARG A 399 11.36 -4.99 -2.62
CA ARG A 399 12.63 -4.67 -3.32
C ARG A 399 13.52 -5.89 -3.45
N GLY A 400 14.30 -5.96 -4.53
CA GLY A 400 15.38 -6.95 -4.67
C GLY A 400 14.91 -8.38 -4.93
N VAL A 401 13.66 -8.56 -5.37
CA VAL A 401 13.04 -9.89 -5.56
C VAL A 401 12.68 -10.17 -7.02
N VAL A 402 12.81 -9.20 -7.92
CA VAL A 402 12.53 -9.38 -9.35
C VAL A 402 13.78 -9.91 -10.05
N ARG A 403 13.70 -11.15 -10.49
CA ARG A 403 14.79 -11.78 -11.24
C ARG A 403 14.81 -11.26 -12.67
N SER A 404 16.00 -10.85 -13.13
CA SER A 404 16.25 -10.35 -14.49
C SER A 404 15.51 -9.05 -14.85
N ALA A 405 15.42 -8.10 -13.91
CA ALA A 405 14.77 -6.79 -14.09
C ALA A 405 15.36 -5.95 -15.25
N LYS A 406 16.59 -6.22 -15.70
CA LYS A 406 17.23 -5.64 -16.91
C LYS A 406 17.26 -4.10 -16.90
N ARG A 407 18.00 -3.53 -15.93
CA ARG A 407 18.15 -2.06 -15.67
C ARG A 407 16.85 -1.34 -15.29
N SER A 408 15.77 -2.08 -15.05
CA SER A 408 14.52 -1.54 -14.48
C SER A 408 14.62 -1.46 -12.96
N ASN A 409 13.71 -0.74 -12.33
CA ASN A 409 13.61 -0.73 -10.86
C ASN A 409 13.22 -2.14 -10.37
N ASP A 410 14.07 -2.74 -9.52
CA ASP A 410 13.81 -4.05 -8.92
C ASP A 410 12.82 -3.91 -7.75
N LEU A 411 11.56 -3.72 -8.13
CA LEU A 411 10.45 -3.53 -7.22
C LEU A 411 9.27 -4.39 -7.68
N PHE A 412 8.76 -5.23 -6.80
CA PHE A 412 7.60 -6.08 -7.05
C PHE A 412 6.36 -5.56 -6.31
N ALA A 413 5.22 -5.56 -6.99
CA ALA A 413 3.95 -5.06 -6.47
C ALA A 413 3.53 -5.75 -5.17
N TYR A 414 3.08 -4.95 -4.21
CA TYR A 414 2.61 -5.42 -2.91
C TYR A 414 1.40 -4.60 -2.47
N ASN A 415 0.34 -5.27 -2.02
CA ASN A 415 -0.92 -4.64 -1.63
C ASN A 415 -0.94 -4.15 -0.18
N PHE A 416 0.20 -4.10 0.52
CA PHE A 416 0.25 -3.57 1.89
C PHE A 416 -0.62 -4.34 2.91
N SER A 417 -0.74 -5.67 2.74
CA SER A 417 -1.52 -6.56 3.62
C SER A 417 -0.88 -6.85 4.99
N GLY A 418 0.39 -6.51 5.19
CA GLY A 418 1.19 -6.90 6.35
C GLY A 418 1.69 -8.36 6.33
N LYS A 419 1.68 -9.05 5.19
CA LYS A 419 2.05 -10.48 5.06
C LYS A 419 3.30 -10.76 4.23
#